data_AF-A0A1D6NJT7-F1
#
_entry.id   AF-A0A1D6NJT7-F1
#
_cell.length_a   1.000
_cell.length_b   1.000
_cell.length_c   1.000
_cell.angle_alpha   90.00
_cell.angle_beta   90.00
_cell.angle_gamma   90.00
#
_symmetry.space_group_name_H-M   'P 1'
#
loop_
_entity.id
_entity.type
_entity.pdbx_description
1 polymer ?
#
loop_
_entity_poly.entity_id
_entity_poly.type
_entity_poly.pdbx_seq_one_letter_code
_entity_poly.pdbx_strand_id
1 'polypeptide(L)'
;MVYYALLVGAELDGLTNLQPSGGCDDPSFPYYLKLKCENCGEVTAKSTYVTLSEQVDLPKGHGTAHLVQKCKLCGRDGTIVMIPGQGTPLTIEQSQKEEKTCLMVFDCRGYEPVEFSFGAGWKAESVCFFLTYHEC
;
A
#
# COMPACT_ATOMS: atom_id res chain seq x y z
N MET A 1 -13.29 10.66 -10.01
CA MET A 1 -11.97 10.40 -9.41
C MET A 1 -12.26 9.85 -8.04
N VAL A 2 -11.83 8.62 -7.74
CA VAL A 2 -12.18 7.91 -6.49
C VAL A 2 -10.87 7.55 -5.81
N TYR A 3 -10.77 7.88 -4.53
CA TYR A 3 -9.59 7.62 -3.72
C TYR A 3 -9.84 6.43 -2.80
N TYR A 4 -8.87 5.52 -2.74
CA TYR A 4 -8.88 4.36 -1.85
C TYR A 4 -7.69 4.44 -0.90
N ALA A 5 -7.95 4.39 0.41
CA ALA A 5 -6.91 4.34 1.43
C ALA A 5 -6.65 2.88 1.84
N LEU A 6 -5.39 2.45 1.79
CA LEU A 6 -4.98 1.16 2.34
C LEU A 6 -4.66 1.33 3.82
N LEU A 7 -5.52 0.76 4.67
CA LEU A 7 -5.36 0.74 6.11
C LEU A 7 -4.81 -0.61 6.57
N VAL A 8 -3.79 -0.59 7.43
CA VAL A 8 -3.21 -1.79 8.04
C VAL A 8 -3.31 -1.71 9.55
N GLY A 9 -3.74 -2.82 10.15
CA GLY A 9 -3.67 -3.07 11.59
C GLY A 9 -3.03 -4.43 11.82
N ALA A 10 -2.34 -4.57 12.94
CA ALA A 10 -1.69 -5.80 13.39
C ALA A 10 -1.59 -5.77 14.92
N GLU A 11 -1.49 -6.94 15.54
CA GLU A 11 -1.12 -7.08 16.94
C GLU A 11 0.41 -7.03 17.06
N LEU A 12 0.92 -6.04 17.80
CA LEU A 12 2.35 -5.84 18.01
C LEU A 12 2.70 -6.19 19.46
N ASP A 13 3.63 -7.12 19.65
CA ASP A 13 4.18 -7.51 20.94
C ASP A 13 5.69 -7.26 20.96
N GLY A 14 6.15 -6.38 21.86
CA GLY A 14 7.56 -5.98 21.93
C GLY A 14 8.08 -5.23 20.69
N LEU A 15 7.19 -4.85 19.76
CA LEU A 15 7.51 -4.19 18.50
C LEU A 15 6.69 -2.91 18.31
N THR A 16 7.26 -1.93 17.61
CA THR A 16 6.61 -0.69 17.19
C THR A 16 7.03 -0.31 15.77
N ASN A 17 6.43 0.74 15.22
CA ASN A 17 6.77 1.32 13.92
C ASN A 17 6.79 0.30 12.77
N LEU A 18 5.79 -0.58 12.68
CA LEU A 18 5.64 -1.51 11.55
C LEU A 18 5.32 -0.72 10.27
N GLN A 19 6.17 -0.85 9.25
CA GLN A 19 6.08 -0.14 7.97
C GLN A 19 6.96 -0.80 6.89
N PRO A 20 6.87 -0.39 5.61
CA PRO A 20 7.87 -0.71 4.61
C PRO A 20 9.29 -0.31 5.03
N SER A 21 10.33 -1.04 4.60
CA SER A 21 11.70 -0.86 5.06
C SER A 21 12.28 0.53 4.71
N GLY A 22 11.96 1.07 3.54
CA GLY A 22 12.29 2.45 3.14
C GLY A 22 11.29 3.51 3.61
N GLY A 23 10.29 3.13 4.42
CA GLY A 23 9.18 3.99 4.84
C GLY A 23 7.97 3.92 3.91
N CYS A 24 6.83 4.47 4.33
CA CYS A 24 5.57 4.37 3.57
C CYS A 24 5.63 5.02 2.17
N ASP A 25 6.56 5.95 1.95
CA ASP A 25 6.78 6.61 0.65
C ASP A 25 8.03 6.07 -0.08
N ASP A 26 8.50 4.86 0.26
CA ASP A 26 9.60 4.21 -0.46
C ASP A 26 9.26 4.07 -1.95
N PRO A 27 10.02 4.70 -2.86
CA PRO A 27 9.77 4.65 -4.30
C PRO A 27 9.74 3.23 -4.87
N SER A 28 10.45 2.29 -4.26
CA SER A 28 10.65 0.93 -4.78
C SER A 28 9.80 -0.11 -4.07
N PHE A 29 9.02 0.26 -3.05
CA PHE A 29 8.23 -0.72 -2.30
C PHE A 29 6.99 -1.17 -3.08
N PRO A 30 6.84 -2.48 -3.36
CA PRO A 30 5.73 -2.99 -4.16
C PRO A 30 4.45 -3.19 -3.34
N TYR A 31 3.38 -2.49 -3.72
CA TYR A 31 2.04 -2.71 -3.19
C TYR A 31 1.29 -3.72 -4.07
N TYR A 32 1.13 -4.95 -3.59
CA TYR A 32 0.43 -6.01 -4.32
C TYR A 32 -1.09 -5.91 -4.11
N LEU A 33 -1.82 -5.64 -5.18
CA LEU A 33 -3.26 -5.43 -5.19
C LEU A 33 -3.96 -6.43 -6.13
N LYS A 34 -5.10 -6.97 -5.71
CA LYS A 34 -6.11 -7.47 -6.66
C LYS A 34 -7.07 -6.34 -7.00
N LEU A 35 -7.39 -6.25 -8.29
CA LEU A 35 -8.20 -5.18 -8.84
C LEU A 35 -9.48 -5.74 -9.42
N LYS A 36 -10.60 -5.08 -9.18
CA LYS A 36 -11.91 -5.37 -9.76
C LYS A 36 -12.23 -4.31 -10.81
N CYS A 37 -12.52 -4.73 -12.04
CA CYS A 37 -12.92 -3.82 -13.09
C CYS A 37 -14.30 -3.24 -12.78
N GLU A 38 -14.40 -1.91 -12.70
CA GLU A 38 -15.67 -1.22 -12.42
C GLU A 38 -16.69 -1.37 -13.54
N ASN A 39 -16.23 -1.71 -14.76
CA ASN A 39 -17.09 -1.81 -15.94
C ASN A 39 -17.78 -3.16 -16.08
N CYS A 40 -17.05 -4.26 -15.91
CA CYS A 40 -17.57 -5.61 -16.12
C CYS A 40 -17.54 -6.50 -14.86
N GLY A 41 -17.00 -5.99 -13.74
CA GLY A 41 -16.92 -6.71 -12.47
C GLY A 41 -15.80 -7.74 -12.37
N GLU A 42 -15.01 -7.96 -13.43
CA GLU A 42 -13.93 -8.95 -13.44
C GLU A 42 -12.85 -8.61 -12.42
N VAL A 43 -12.50 -9.56 -11.56
CA VAL A 43 -11.40 -9.45 -10.60
C VAL A 43 -10.14 -10.09 -11.18
N THR A 44 -9.00 -9.41 -11.08
CA THR A 44 -7.72 -9.93 -11.56
C THR A 44 -7.39 -11.29 -10.93
N ALA A 45 -7.13 -12.30 -11.76
CA ALA A 45 -6.81 -13.66 -11.30
C ALA A 45 -5.55 -13.76 -10.43
N LYS A 46 -4.57 -12.86 -10.63
CA LYS A 46 -3.37 -12.73 -9.81
C LYS A 46 -3.22 -11.28 -9.36
N SER A 47 -2.67 -11.09 -8.16
CA SER A 47 -2.29 -9.76 -7.68
C SER A 47 -1.26 -9.13 -8.63
N THR A 48 -1.42 -7.84 -8.88
CA THR A 48 -0.45 -7.01 -9.61
C THR A 48 0.17 -6.05 -8.62
N TYR A 49 1.45 -5.71 -8.78
CA TYR A 49 2.10 -4.73 -7.92
C TYR A 49 2.05 -3.34 -8.55
N VAL A 50 2.13 -2.32 -7.71
CA VAL A 50 2.36 -0.93 -8.09
C VAL A 50 3.43 -0.33 -7.17
N THR A 51 4.31 0.50 -7.72
CA THR A 51 5.36 1.21 -6.99
C THR A 51 5.33 2.70 -7.29
N LEU A 52 5.88 3.53 -6.40
CA LEU A 52 5.96 4.98 -6.57
C LEU A 52 6.98 5.41 -7.65
N SER A 53 7.98 4.56 -7.93
CA SER A 53 9.02 4.82 -8.93
C SER A 53 8.58 4.54 -10.36
N GLU A 54 7.58 3.68 -10.56
CA GLU A 54 7.01 3.41 -11.87
C GLU A 54 6.16 4.60 -12.35
N GLN A 55 6.43 5.08 -13.56
CA GLN A 55 5.60 6.07 -14.24
C GLN A 55 5.37 5.62 -15.68
N VAL A 56 4.11 5.56 -16.06
CA VAL A 56 3.65 5.10 -17.37
C VAL A 56 2.74 6.16 -17.96
N ASP A 57 2.98 6.52 -19.22
CA ASP A 57 2.13 7.46 -19.94
C ASP A 57 0.70 6.92 -20.10
N LEU A 58 -0.27 7.81 -19.94
CA LEU A 58 -1.68 7.44 -20.09
C LEU A 58 -1.98 7.09 -21.57
N PRO A 59 -2.73 6.01 -21.85
CA PRO A 59 -3.08 5.63 -23.23
C PRO A 59 -3.90 6.69 -23.98
N LYS A 60 -4.61 7.54 -23.23
CA LYS A 60 -5.44 8.63 -23.75
C LYS A 60 -5.28 9.85 -22.86
N GLY A 61 -4.92 10.99 -23.45
CA GLY A 61 -4.81 12.28 -22.77
C GLY A 61 -3.38 12.67 -22.40
N HIS A 62 -3.25 13.65 -21.51
CA HIS A 62 -1.97 14.12 -20.97
C HIS A 62 -1.86 13.70 -19.49
N GLY A 63 -0.73 13.11 -19.11
CA GLY A 63 -0.42 12.70 -17.73
C GLY A 63 0.23 11.33 -17.64
N THR A 64 0.70 10.98 -16.44
CA THR A 64 1.30 9.69 -16.11
C THR A 64 0.51 9.02 -14.99
N ALA A 65 0.64 7.69 -14.89
CA ALA A 65 0.14 6.89 -13.78
C ALA A 65 1.22 5.91 -13.31
N HIS A 66 1.07 5.38 -12.10
CA HIS A 66 2.01 4.39 -11.57
C HIS A 66 1.70 2.99 -12.10
N LEU A 67 0.45 2.74 -12.48
CA LEU A 67 0.03 1.53 -13.18
C LEU A 67 -1.02 1.88 -14.25
N VAL A 68 -0.86 1.32 -15.44
CA VAL A 68 -1.88 1.28 -16.50
C VAL A 68 -2.12 -0.19 -16.86
N GLN A 69 -3.36 -0.65 -16.75
CA GLN A 69 -3.72 -2.04 -17.02
C GLN A 69 -4.99 -2.14 -17.85
N LYS A 70 -5.00 -3.04 -18.83
CA LYS A 70 -6.19 -3.39 -19.59
C LYS A 70 -6.94 -4.56 -18.96
N CYS A 71 -8.26 -4.44 -18.83
CA CYS A 71 -9.13 -5.53 -18.38
C CYS A 71 -9.12 -6.67 -19.39
N LYS A 72 -8.77 -7.88 -18.93
CA LYS A 72 -8.69 -9.08 -19.78
C LYS A 72 -10.05 -9.54 -20.31
N LEU A 73 -11.15 -9.16 -19.66
CA LEU A 73 -12.50 -9.53 -20.07
C LEU A 73 -13.11 -8.53 -21.06
N CYS A 74 -13.25 -7.25 -20.66
CA CYS A 74 -13.94 -6.24 -21.48
C CYS A 74 -13.00 -5.31 -22.28
N GLY A 75 -11.69 -5.44 -22.12
CA GLY A 75 -10.71 -4.64 -22.85
C GLY A 75 -10.60 -3.17 -22.43
N ARG A 76 -11.32 -2.74 -21.37
CA ARG A 76 -11.26 -1.37 -20.85
C ARG A 76 -9.91 -1.14 -20.15
N ASP A 77 -9.29 0.01 -20.42
CA ASP A 77 -8.10 0.47 -19.71
C ASP A 77 -8.49 1.06 -18.34
N GLY A 78 -7.68 0.80 -17.33
CA GLY A 78 -7.77 1.40 -16.01
C GLY A 78 -6.39 1.77 -15.47
N THR A 79 -6.39 2.69 -14.51
CA THR A 79 -5.15 3.33 -14.03
C THR A 79 -5.14 3.46 -12.51
N ILE A 80 -3.94 3.43 -11.93
CA ILE A 80 -3.71 3.68 -10.50
C ILE A 80 -2.60 4.71 -10.35
N VAL A 81 -2.84 5.73 -9.53
CA VAL A 81 -1.84 6.71 -9.11
C VAL A 81 -1.69 6.63 -7.59
N MET A 82 -0.49 6.36 -7.10
CA MET A 82 -0.14 6.42 -5.69
C MET A 82 0.02 7.88 -5.24
N ILE A 83 -0.50 8.20 -4.06
CA ILE A 83 -0.47 9.54 -3.46
C ILE A 83 0.43 9.50 -2.22
N PRO A 84 1.71 9.92 -2.34
CA PRO A 84 2.65 9.88 -1.23
C PRO A 84 2.31 10.91 -0.13
N GLY A 85 2.94 10.77 1.03
CA GLY A 85 2.79 11.67 2.17
C GLY A 85 1.53 11.44 3.02
N GLN A 86 0.79 10.36 2.75
CA GLN A 86 -0.40 9.95 3.50
C GLN A 86 -0.12 8.82 4.51
N GLY A 87 0.98 8.09 4.31
CA GLY A 87 1.29 6.89 5.07
C GLY A 87 1.99 7.19 6.40
N THR A 88 1.68 6.41 7.43
CA THR A 88 2.38 6.46 8.73
C THR A 88 2.63 5.05 9.26
N PRO A 89 3.72 4.82 10.03
CA PRO A 89 4.01 3.51 10.62
C PRO A 89 2.91 3.10 11.59
N LEU A 90 2.64 1.80 11.73
CA LEU A 90 1.79 1.30 12.80
C LEU A 90 2.58 1.26 14.09
N THR A 91 2.18 2.08 15.05
CA THR A 91 2.80 2.14 16.38
C THR A 91 2.22 1.09 17.32
N ILE A 92 2.97 0.73 18.38
CA ILE A 92 2.48 -0.19 19.41
C ILE A 92 1.25 0.38 20.14
N GLU A 93 1.18 1.69 20.34
CA GLU A 93 0.05 2.35 20.99
C GLU A 93 -1.23 2.26 20.15
N GLN A 94 -1.12 2.36 18.82
CA GLN A 94 -2.25 2.16 17.90
C GLN A 94 -2.67 0.68 17.88
N SER A 95 -1.69 -0.24 17.81
CA SER A 95 -1.94 -1.67 17.83
C SER A 95 -2.72 -2.12 19.08
N GLN A 96 -2.34 -1.64 20.26
CA GLN A 96 -3.02 -1.93 21.53
C GLN A 96 -4.46 -1.40 21.60
N LYS A 97 -4.79 -0.39 20.80
CA LYS A 97 -6.14 0.17 20.67
C LYS A 97 -6.94 -0.46 19.53
N GLU A 98 -6.38 -1.49 18.87
CA GLU A 98 -6.93 -2.10 17.66
C GLU A 98 -7.15 -1.08 16.52
N GLU A 99 -6.38 0.02 16.54
CA GLU A 99 -6.43 1.05 15.52
C GLU A 99 -5.65 0.60 14.28
N LYS A 100 -6.07 1.14 13.14
CA LYS A 100 -5.38 0.95 11.87
C LYS A 100 -4.63 2.22 11.49
N THR A 101 -3.48 2.06 10.88
CA THR A 101 -2.76 3.16 10.25
C THR A 101 -3.01 3.18 8.75
N CYS A 102 -2.94 4.36 8.14
CA CYS A 102 -2.89 4.49 6.68
C CYS A 102 -1.48 4.20 6.20
N LEU A 103 -1.34 3.33 5.18
CA LEU A 103 -0.05 3.07 4.54
C LEU A 103 0.12 3.80 3.21
N MET A 104 -0.94 3.93 2.42
CA MET A 104 -0.90 4.54 1.10
C MET A 104 -2.31 4.91 0.65
N VAL A 105 -2.43 5.95 -0.17
CA VAL A 105 -3.68 6.33 -0.85
C VAL A 105 -3.49 6.17 -2.35
N PHE A 106 -4.52 5.64 -3.01
CA PHE A 106 -4.54 5.42 -4.46
C PHE A 106 -5.66 6.22 -5.10
N ASP A 107 -5.35 7.00 -6.14
CA ASP A 107 -6.35 7.50 -7.10
C ASP A 107 -6.54 6.46 -8.20
N CYS A 108 -7.72 5.84 -8.23
CA CYS A 108 -8.04 4.75 -9.14
C CYS A 108 -9.09 5.18 -10.17
N ARG A 109 -8.92 4.68 -11.41
CA ARG A 109 -9.89 4.89 -12.50
C ARG A 109 -10.13 3.58 -13.25
N GLY A 110 -11.38 3.12 -13.30
CA GLY A 110 -11.77 1.89 -14.01
C GLY A 110 -11.46 0.59 -13.25
N TYR A 111 -10.76 0.70 -12.11
CA TYR A 111 -10.45 -0.39 -11.20
C TYR A 111 -10.70 0.01 -9.75
N GLU A 112 -11.21 -0.93 -8.98
CA GLU A 112 -11.34 -0.86 -7.53
C GLU A 112 -10.35 -1.87 -6.91
N PRO A 113 -9.44 -1.45 -6.01
CA PRO A 113 -8.64 -2.37 -5.22
C PRO A 113 -9.53 -3.14 -4.25
N VAL A 114 -9.50 -4.48 -4.31
CA VAL A 114 -10.37 -5.35 -3.49
C VAL A 114 -9.61 -6.25 -2.53
N GLU A 115 -8.32 -6.44 -2.74
CA GLU A 115 -7.47 -7.25 -1.86
C GLU A 115 -6.04 -6.69 -1.87
N PHE A 116 -5.40 -6.69 -0.71
CA PHE A 116 -3.98 -6.39 -0.56
C PHE A 116 -3.24 -7.64 -0.08
N SER A 117 -2.06 -7.90 -0.65
CA SER A 117 -1.20 -9.00 -0.24
C SER A 117 0.11 -8.47 0.34
N PHE A 118 0.48 -8.94 1.53
CA PHE A 118 1.78 -8.62 2.12
C PHE A 118 2.91 -9.28 1.33
N GLY A 119 3.79 -8.46 0.74
CA GLY A 119 5.05 -8.90 0.15
C GLY A 119 6.20 -8.91 1.17
N ALA A 120 7.43 -9.07 0.69
CA ALA A 120 8.64 -8.85 1.47
C ALA A 120 8.93 -7.34 1.68
N GLY A 121 9.94 -7.01 2.48
CA GLY A 121 10.42 -5.63 2.63
C GLY A 121 9.76 -4.83 3.75
N TRP A 122 9.18 -5.50 4.76
CA TRP A 122 8.65 -4.85 5.95
C TRP A 122 9.72 -4.75 7.03
N LYS A 123 9.63 -3.73 7.88
CA LYS A 123 10.42 -3.57 9.09
C LYS A 123 9.52 -3.21 10.27
N ALA A 124 9.99 -3.54 11.46
CA ALA A 124 9.49 -3.05 12.73
C ALA A 124 10.69 -2.82 13.66
N GLU A 125 10.50 -2.03 14.70
CA GLU A 125 11.52 -1.68 15.68
C GLU A 125 11.18 -2.33 17.01
N SER A 126 12.17 -2.86 17.72
CA SER A 126 11.93 -3.37 19.08
C SER A 126 11.78 -2.21 20.06
N VAL A 127 10.80 -2.32 20.97
CA VAL A 127 10.63 -1.36 22.08
C VAL A 127 11.59 -1.63 23.25
N CYS A 128 12.51 -2.59 23.13
CA CYS A 128 13.47 -2.91 24.18
C CYS A 128 14.42 -1.73 24.41
N PHE A 129 14.10 -0.91 25.41
CA PHE A 129 15.04 0.02 26.00
C PHE A 129 16.25 -0.78 26.49
N PHE A 130 17.45 -0.41 26.06
CA PHE A 130 18.67 -0.78 26.78
C PHE A 130 18.46 -0.31 28.23
N LEU A 131 18.13 -1.24 29.11
CA LEU A 131 18.38 -1.07 30.53
C LEU A 131 19.88 -0.87 30.62
N THR A 132 20.31 0.37 30.79
CA THR A 132 21.58 0.66 31.44
C THR A 132 21.54 -0.05 32.78
N TYR A 133 22.17 -1.21 32.82
CA TYR A 133 22.50 -1.93 34.05
C TYR A 133 23.38 -0.99 34.91
N HIS A 134 22.74 -0.28 35.82
CA HIS A 134 23.27 0.19 37.10
C HIS A 134 22.38 -0.53 38.13
N GLU A 135 22.81 -1.37 39.07
CA GLU A 135 24.10 -1.63 39.73
C GLU A 135 24.10 -3.09 40.22
N CYS A 136 25.29 -3.71 40.31
CA CYS A 136 25.59 -4.77 41.27
C CYS A 136 26.44 -4.16 42.39
#